data_AF-A0AAN7W548-F1
#
_entry.id   AF-A0AAN7W548-F1
#
_cell.length_a   1.000
_cell.length_b   1.000
_cell.length_c   1.000
_cell.angle_alpha   90.00
_cell.angle_beta   90.00
_cell.angle_gamma   90.00
#
_symmetry.space_group_name_H-M   'P 1'
#
loop_
_entity.id
_entity.type
_entity.pdbx_description
1 polymer ?
#
loop_
_entity_poly.entity_id
_entity_poly.type
_entity_poly.pdbx_seq_one_letter_code
_entity_poly.pdbx_strand_id
1 'polypeptide(L)'
;MAHSVDLVSKRARSGKVYVEKSVRLDGMLRTRAEAELRTLKAARGNDHLNQLKIHLWDDRSGMASFILEHCDRGSLSGKIQDFLDRRKIFSKGYVWHTMKGIAKGLAFLHHGVKDAEKDHPVPGWDPIWHLDLKPCNVFLTNVSMQGGYPRVVIGDFGCAVFNKDKVRGLEHPSRQSCGTPQWYPPEGRDGTRYGAETDLYQLGLTITTMCRRAKGPDIYATKAVTRVAGTLGRM
;
A
#
# COMPACT_ATOMS: atom_id res chain seq x y z
N MET A 1 -21.81 -2.50 11.36
CA MET A 1 -20.67 -1.78 11.97
C MET A 1 -20.56 -0.45 11.24
N ALA A 2 -20.68 0.67 11.95
CA ALA A 2 -20.57 2.01 11.35
C ALA A 2 -19.19 2.20 10.73
N HIS A 3 -19.15 2.78 9.52
CA HIS A 3 -17.94 3.02 8.73
C HIS A 3 -16.90 3.79 9.58
N SER A 4 -15.77 3.15 9.91
CA SER A 4 -14.68 3.74 10.71
C SER A 4 -13.80 4.70 9.91
N VAL A 5 -13.97 4.70 8.58
CA VAL A 5 -13.28 5.56 7.62
C VAL A 5 -14.30 6.05 6.60
N ASP A 6 -14.29 7.35 6.33
CA ASP A 6 -15.05 7.98 5.25
C ASP A 6 -14.08 8.59 4.22
N LEU A 7 -14.42 8.48 2.93
CA LEU A 7 -13.60 8.95 1.81
C LEU A 7 -14.43 9.85 0.91
N VAL A 8 -14.05 11.14 0.85
CA VAL A 8 -14.77 12.15 0.05
C VAL A 8 -13.81 12.85 -0.89
N SER A 9 -14.18 12.95 -2.17
CA SER A 9 -13.45 13.79 -3.12
C SER A 9 -13.82 15.26 -2.91
N LYS A 10 -12.84 16.10 -2.59
CA LYS A 10 -13.00 17.54 -2.38
C LYS A 10 -12.37 18.33 -3.52
N ARG A 11 -13.09 19.33 -4.02
CA ARG A 11 -12.56 20.30 -5.00
C ARG A 11 -12.17 21.59 -4.28
N ALA A 12 -10.89 21.96 -4.34
CA ALA A 12 -10.42 23.23 -3.83
C ALA A 12 -10.86 24.40 -4.71
N ARG A 13 -10.81 25.63 -4.18
CA ARG A 13 -11.12 26.86 -4.92
C ARG A 13 -10.27 27.02 -6.19
N SER A 14 -9.06 26.48 -6.20
CA SER A 14 -8.17 26.45 -7.37
C SER A 14 -8.60 25.46 -8.46
N GLY A 15 -9.71 24.74 -8.29
CA GLY A 15 -10.20 23.70 -9.21
C GLY A 15 -9.55 22.33 -9.00
N LYS A 16 -8.45 22.25 -8.24
CA LYS A 16 -7.74 21.00 -7.95
C LYS A 16 -8.55 20.08 -7.03
N VAL A 17 -8.53 18.78 -7.32
CA VAL A 17 -9.25 17.74 -6.56
C VAL A 17 -8.29 17.05 -5.59
N TYR A 18 -8.80 16.74 -4.40
CA TYR A 18 -8.15 16.02 -3.33
C TYR A 18 -9.08 14.94 -2.77
N VAL A 19 -8.53 13.99 -2.02
CA VAL A 19 -9.31 13.01 -1.27
C VAL A 19 -9.20 13.36 0.21
N GLU A 20 -10.31 13.53 0.90
CA GLU A 20 -10.35 13.55 2.35
C GLU A 20 -10.61 12.14 2.86
N LYS A 21 -9.71 11.63 3.69
CA LYS A 21 -9.90 10.42 4.50
C LYS A 21 -10.17 10.83 5.93
N SER A 22 -11.39 10.62 6.41
CA SER A 22 -11.79 10.91 7.79
C SER A 22 -11.81 9.62 8.61
N VAL A 23 -11.22 9.65 9.80
CA VAL A 23 -11.01 8.49 10.67
C VAL A 23 -11.42 8.84 12.11
N ARG A 24 -12.11 7.92 12.79
CA ARG A 24 -12.44 8.05 14.22
C ARG A 24 -11.22 7.85 15.11
N LEU A 25 -11.14 8.57 16.21
CA LEU A 25 -10.00 8.58 17.14
C LEU A 25 -10.25 7.79 18.41
N ASP A 26 -10.68 6.53 18.24
CA ASP A 26 -11.20 5.70 19.32
C ASP A 26 -10.30 4.47 19.52
N GLY A 27 -9.74 4.31 20.72
CA GLY A 27 -8.91 3.14 21.07
C GLY A 27 -7.81 2.87 20.04
N MET A 28 -7.80 1.67 19.45
CA MET A 28 -6.81 1.27 18.46
C MET A 28 -6.86 2.11 17.16
N LEU A 29 -8.00 2.72 16.82
CA LEU A 29 -8.10 3.56 15.62
C LEU A 29 -7.26 4.83 15.74
N ARG A 30 -7.14 5.40 16.95
CA ARG A 30 -6.25 6.53 17.22
C ARG A 30 -4.79 6.15 16.93
N THR A 31 -4.34 5.02 17.46
CA THR A 31 -2.98 4.51 17.22
C THR A 31 -2.72 4.28 15.72
N ARG A 32 -3.70 3.75 14.99
CA ARG A 32 -3.60 3.58 13.53
C ARG A 32 -3.57 4.92 12.79
N ALA A 33 -4.38 5.89 13.18
CA ALA A 33 -4.36 7.24 12.60
C ALA A 33 -3.02 7.96 12.85
N GLU A 34 -2.43 7.79 14.03
CA GLU A 34 -1.08 8.31 14.35
C GLU A 34 0.01 7.64 13.50
N ALA A 35 -0.05 6.31 13.33
CA ALA A 35 0.88 5.57 12.47
C ALA A 35 0.75 5.99 10.99
N GLU A 36 -0.49 6.15 10.51
CA GLU A 36 -0.77 6.63 9.15
C GLU A 36 -0.23 8.06 8.93
N LEU A 37 -0.47 8.98 9.87
CA LEU A 37 0.06 10.34 9.80
C LEU A 37 1.59 10.36 9.77
N ARG A 38 2.24 9.56 10.61
CA ARG A 38 3.72 9.44 10.63
C ARG A 38 4.24 8.89 9.30
N THR A 39 3.58 7.87 8.74
CA THR A 39 3.95 7.27 7.46
C THR A 39 3.77 8.26 6.30
N LEU A 40 2.65 8.97 6.26
CA LEU A 40 2.37 10.00 5.25
C LEU A 40 3.36 11.18 5.32
N LYS A 41 3.81 11.55 6.52
CA LYS A 41 4.88 12.55 6.68
C LYS A 41 6.22 12.04 6.15
N ALA A 42 6.56 10.79 6.42
CA ALA A 42 7.78 10.16 5.91
C ALA A 42 7.76 10.00 4.38
N ALA A 43 6.59 9.73 3.80
CA ALA A 43 6.36 9.57 2.35
C ALA A 43 6.49 10.86 1.52
N ARG A 44 6.69 12.02 2.15
CA ARG A 44 6.66 13.33 1.49
C ARG A 44 7.72 13.41 0.38
N GLY A 45 7.28 13.79 -0.82
CA GLY A 45 8.16 13.97 -1.98
C GLY A 45 8.64 12.65 -2.60
N ASN A 46 7.99 11.53 -2.32
CA ASN A 46 8.17 10.27 -3.03
C ASN A 46 7.06 10.11 -4.09
N ASP A 47 7.44 9.82 -5.33
CA ASP A 47 6.50 9.74 -6.47
C ASP A 47 5.58 8.51 -6.43
N HIS A 48 5.93 7.49 -5.64
CA HIS A 48 5.25 6.21 -5.56
C HIS A 48 4.46 6.01 -4.27
N LEU A 49 4.36 7.05 -3.44
CA LEU A 49 3.59 7.04 -2.19
C LEU A 49 2.60 8.21 -2.18
N ASN A 50 1.40 7.98 -1.65
CA ASN A 50 0.35 8.99 -1.63
C ASN A 50 0.75 10.20 -0.78
N GLN A 51 0.62 11.39 -1.36
CA GLN A 51 1.08 12.63 -0.77
C GLN A 51 0.01 13.30 0.12
N LEU A 52 0.29 13.39 1.42
CA LEU A 52 -0.46 14.23 2.35
C LEU A 52 -0.30 15.72 2.03
N LYS A 53 -1.42 16.43 1.98
CA LYS A 53 -1.48 17.89 1.75
C LYS A 53 -1.78 18.62 3.04
N ILE A 54 -2.81 18.17 3.76
CA ILE A 54 -3.27 18.77 5.01
C ILE A 54 -3.72 17.63 5.93
N HIS A 55 -3.50 17.77 7.23
CA HIS A 55 -4.14 16.92 8.23
C HIS A 55 -4.83 17.82 9.26
N LEU A 56 -5.97 17.37 9.75
CA LEU A 56 -6.72 17.97 10.84
C LEU A 56 -6.88 16.92 11.92
N TRP A 57 -6.65 17.33 13.17
CA TRP A 57 -6.82 16.48 14.34
C TRP A 57 -7.74 17.21 15.31
N ASP A 58 -8.91 16.64 15.56
CA ASP A 58 -9.90 17.25 16.44
C ASP A 58 -10.33 16.25 17.53
N ASP A 59 -9.66 16.35 18.67
CA ASP A 59 -9.99 15.52 19.84
C ASP A 59 -11.38 15.82 20.41
N ARG A 60 -11.96 17.00 20.14
CA ARG A 60 -13.32 17.33 20.62
C ARG A 60 -14.38 16.57 19.85
N SER A 61 -14.26 16.47 18.53
CA SER A 61 -15.16 15.64 17.72
C SER A 61 -14.76 14.16 17.69
N GLY A 62 -13.54 13.83 18.16
CA GLY A 62 -13.01 12.46 18.11
C GLY A 62 -12.66 12.03 16.68
N MET A 63 -12.29 12.96 15.81
CA MET A 63 -12.04 12.71 14.39
C MET A 63 -10.68 13.27 13.95
N ALA A 64 -10.03 12.55 13.03
CA ALA A 64 -8.93 13.07 12.23
C ALA A 64 -9.30 13.04 10.74
N SER A 65 -8.82 14.03 9.99
CA SER A 65 -9.01 14.11 8.54
C SER A 65 -7.67 14.27 7.85
N PHE A 66 -7.40 13.44 6.85
CA PHE A 66 -6.22 13.49 5.99
C PHE A 66 -6.64 13.94 4.59
N ILE A 67 -6.19 15.10 4.16
CA ILE A 67 -6.36 15.59 2.80
C ILE A 67 -5.18 15.10 1.96
N LEU A 68 -5.45 14.14 1.10
CA LEU A 68 -4.50 13.40 0.28
C LEU A 68 -4.57 13.85 -1.18
N GLU A 69 -3.51 13.59 -1.94
CA GLU A 69 -3.56 13.80 -3.38
C GLU A 69 -4.62 12.89 -4.03
N HIS A 70 -5.28 13.41 -5.07
CA HIS A 70 -6.24 12.64 -5.83
C HIS A 70 -5.55 11.97 -7.02
N CYS A 71 -5.70 10.65 -7.12
CA CYS A 71 -5.24 9.85 -8.25
C CYS A 71 -6.37 9.70 -9.28
N ASP A 72 -6.28 10.44 -10.39
CA ASP A 72 -7.35 10.63 -11.38
C ASP A 72 -7.73 9.38 -12.21
N ARG A 73 -6.99 8.28 -12.07
CA ARG A 73 -7.32 6.98 -12.69
C ARG A 73 -7.83 5.94 -11.70
N GLY A 74 -8.10 6.34 -10.45
CA GLY A 74 -8.64 5.47 -9.41
C GLY A 74 -7.65 4.41 -8.96
N SER A 75 -8.17 3.30 -8.43
CA SER A 75 -7.37 2.18 -7.93
C SER A 75 -7.03 1.16 -9.02
N LEU A 76 -5.96 0.39 -8.79
CA LEU A 76 -5.59 -0.75 -9.61
C LEU A 76 -6.67 -1.82 -9.58
N SER A 77 -7.38 -2.00 -8.47
CA SER A 77 -8.56 -2.89 -8.39
C SER A 77 -9.64 -2.49 -9.41
N GLY A 78 -10.00 -1.20 -9.46
CA GLY A 78 -10.95 -0.69 -10.45
C GLY A 78 -10.42 -0.89 -11.88
N LYS A 79 -9.11 -0.72 -12.09
CA LYS A 79 -8.50 -0.96 -13.40
C LYS A 79 -8.50 -2.43 -13.81
N ILE A 80 -8.29 -3.34 -12.88
CA ILE A 80 -8.38 -4.79 -13.09
C ILE A 80 -9.80 -5.18 -13.47
N GLN A 81 -10.80 -4.63 -12.77
CA GLN A 81 -12.21 -4.86 -13.06
C GLN A 81 -12.59 -4.35 -14.47
N ASP A 82 -12.17 -3.14 -14.85
CA ASP A 82 -12.35 -2.59 -16.21
C ASP A 82 -11.76 -3.52 -17.30
N PHE A 83 -10.58 -4.10 -17.05
CA PHE A 83 -9.95 -5.04 -17.99
C PHE A 83 -10.70 -6.37 -18.06
N LEU A 84 -11.18 -6.88 -16.92
CA LEU A 84 -11.99 -8.08 -16.84
C LEU A 84 -13.29 -7.91 -17.66
N ASP A 85 -14.02 -6.81 -17.42
CA ASP A 85 -15.32 -6.54 -18.06
C ASP A 85 -15.18 -6.37 -19.57
N ARG A 86 -14.10 -5.70 -20.02
CA ARG A 86 -13.81 -5.51 -21.44
C ARG A 86 -13.09 -6.69 -22.09
N ARG A 87 -12.85 -7.78 -21.36
CA ARG A 87 -12.08 -8.95 -21.81
C ARG A 87 -10.70 -8.58 -22.38
N LYS A 88 -10.08 -7.53 -21.84
CA LYS A 88 -8.74 -7.06 -22.21
C LYS A 88 -7.69 -7.70 -21.32
N ILE A 89 -6.49 -7.84 -21.86
CA ILE A 89 -5.32 -8.28 -21.10
C ILE A 89 -4.36 -7.10 -20.89
N PHE A 90 -3.69 -7.08 -19.75
CA PHE A 90 -2.60 -6.12 -19.53
C PHE A 90 -1.42 -6.48 -20.41
N SER A 91 -0.82 -5.49 -21.06
CA SER A 91 0.44 -5.69 -21.77
C SER A 91 1.57 -5.96 -20.78
N LYS A 92 2.60 -6.70 -21.22
CA LYS A 92 3.79 -6.96 -20.40
C LYS A 92 4.42 -5.67 -19.86
N GLY A 93 4.52 -4.64 -20.71
CA GLY A 93 5.04 -3.34 -20.30
C GLY A 93 4.24 -2.68 -19.18
N TYR A 94 2.90 -2.75 -19.23
CA TYR A 94 2.05 -2.22 -18.16
C TYR A 94 2.24 -3.00 -16.85
N VAL A 95 2.33 -4.34 -16.91
CA VAL A 95 2.58 -5.18 -15.73
C VAL A 95 3.94 -4.83 -15.09
N TRP A 96 5.00 -4.75 -15.89
CA TRP A 96 6.33 -4.38 -15.41
C TRP A 96 6.38 -2.98 -14.83
N HIS A 97 5.72 -2.02 -15.48
CA HIS A 97 5.62 -0.65 -14.99
C HIS A 97 4.92 -0.59 -13.62
N THR A 98 3.79 -1.27 -13.47
CA THR A 98 3.08 -1.37 -12.19
C THR A 98 3.96 -1.99 -11.10
N MET A 99 4.60 -3.13 -11.39
CA MET A 99 5.48 -3.81 -10.44
C MET A 99 6.64 -2.94 -10.01
N LYS A 100 7.31 -2.28 -10.96
CA LYS A 100 8.44 -1.38 -10.68
C LYS A 100 8.01 -0.20 -9.81
N GLY A 101 6.85 0.42 -10.09
CA GLY A 101 6.34 1.53 -9.29
C GLY A 101 6.05 1.13 -7.85
N ILE A 102 5.38 -0.01 -7.63
CA ILE A 102 5.13 -0.52 -6.27
C ILE A 102 6.45 -0.88 -5.57
N ALA A 103 7.38 -1.55 -6.26
CA ALA A 103 8.67 -1.92 -5.69
C ALA A 103 9.49 -0.70 -5.26
N LYS A 104 9.48 0.40 -6.04
CA LYS A 104 10.12 1.67 -5.66
C LYS A 104 9.48 2.30 -4.41
N GLY A 105 8.15 2.27 -4.33
CA GLY A 105 7.44 2.75 -3.13
C GLY A 105 7.82 1.94 -1.88
N LEU A 106 7.83 0.61 -1.98
CA LEU A 106 8.23 -0.28 -0.89
C LEU A 106 9.71 -0.11 -0.51
N ALA A 107 10.62 0.03 -1.48
CA ALA A 107 12.04 0.27 -1.22
C ALA A 107 12.25 1.54 -0.38
N PHE A 108 11.49 2.60 -0.67
CA PHE A 108 11.54 3.81 0.14
C PHE A 108 10.99 3.58 1.55
N LEU A 109 9.87 2.88 1.72
CA LEU A 109 9.34 2.58 3.05
C LEU A 109 10.31 1.71 3.87
N HIS A 110 10.89 0.68 3.27
CA HIS A 110 11.74 -0.30 3.95
C HIS A 110 13.15 0.25 4.25
N HIS A 111 13.68 1.11 3.38
CA HIS A 111 15.10 1.49 3.42
C HIS A 111 15.38 2.98 3.25
N GLY A 112 14.36 3.82 3.03
CA GLY A 112 14.55 5.25 2.85
C GLY A 112 15.26 5.62 1.54
N VAL A 113 15.20 4.76 0.51
CA VAL A 113 15.80 5.00 -0.82
C VAL A 113 14.72 5.24 -1.86
N LYS A 114 14.80 6.31 -2.67
CA LYS A 114 13.80 6.57 -3.73
C LYS A 114 14.15 5.82 -5.01
N ASP A 115 15.44 5.73 -5.30
CA ASP A 115 16.01 4.93 -6.36
C ASP A 115 17.14 4.06 -5.78
N ALA A 116 16.89 2.76 -5.66
CA ALA A 116 17.82 1.82 -5.03
C ALA A 116 19.19 1.74 -5.73
N GLU A 117 19.29 2.15 -7.00
CA GLU A 117 20.55 2.15 -7.76
C GLU A 117 21.36 3.44 -7.58
N LYS A 118 20.72 4.53 -7.13
CA LYS A 118 21.32 5.88 -7.16
C LYS A 118 21.38 6.55 -5.80
N ASP A 119 20.45 6.21 -4.92
CA ASP A 119 20.29 6.89 -3.65
C ASP A 119 20.92 6.06 -2.54
N HIS A 120 21.52 6.77 -1.59
CA HIS A 120 21.82 6.21 -0.28
C HIS A 120 20.58 6.29 0.62
N PRO A 121 20.40 5.33 1.55
CA PRO A 121 19.37 5.43 2.59
C PRO A 121 19.40 6.78 3.29
N VAL A 122 18.22 7.37 3.53
CA VAL A 122 18.11 8.56 4.38
C VAL A 122 18.73 8.25 5.76
N PRO A 123 19.69 9.05 6.25
CA PRO A 123 20.30 8.81 7.56
C PRO A 123 19.26 8.73 8.68
N GLY A 124 19.36 7.70 9.53
CA GLY A 124 18.42 7.48 10.63
C GLY A 124 17.02 7.01 10.19
N TRP A 125 16.87 6.53 8.95
CA TRP A 125 15.61 5.96 8.48
C TRP A 125 15.16 4.79 9.37
N ASP A 126 13.90 4.87 9.82
CA ASP A 126 13.24 3.80 10.55
C ASP A 126 12.35 3.03 9.57
N PRO A 127 12.64 1.74 9.30
CA PRO A 127 11.87 0.96 8.34
C PRO A 127 10.37 0.99 8.66
N ILE A 128 9.57 1.19 7.62
CA ILE A 128 8.11 1.22 7.68
C ILE A 128 7.59 0.06 6.85
N TRP A 129 6.72 -0.78 7.40
CA TRP A 129 6.05 -1.84 6.64
C TRP A 129 4.60 -1.44 6.38
N HIS A 130 4.12 -1.63 5.16
CA HIS A 130 2.78 -1.21 4.72
C HIS A 130 1.67 -2.11 5.26
N LEU A 131 1.89 -3.43 5.20
CA LEU A 131 1.12 -4.52 5.82
C LEU A 131 -0.30 -4.76 5.27
N ASP A 132 -0.85 -3.84 4.48
CA ASP A 132 -2.12 -4.04 3.76
C ASP A 132 -2.03 -3.69 2.26
N LEU A 133 -0.94 -4.10 1.59
CA LEU A 133 -0.74 -3.88 0.16
C LEU A 133 -1.63 -4.82 -0.65
N LYS A 134 -2.46 -4.25 -1.52
CA LYS A 134 -3.43 -4.94 -2.39
C LYS A 134 -3.90 -3.99 -3.49
N PRO A 135 -4.52 -4.47 -4.59
CA PRO A 135 -4.93 -3.63 -5.71
C PRO A 135 -5.84 -2.44 -5.35
N CYS A 136 -6.64 -2.51 -4.28
CA CYS A 136 -7.45 -1.34 -3.89
C CYS A 136 -6.65 -0.23 -3.21
N ASN A 137 -5.45 -0.54 -2.72
CA ASN A 137 -4.53 0.39 -2.03
C ASN A 137 -3.38 0.83 -2.95
N VAL A 138 -3.43 0.46 -4.24
CA VAL A 138 -2.55 0.96 -5.29
C VAL A 138 -3.37 1.84 -6.22
N PHE A 139 -2.99 3.10 -6.36
CA PHE A 139 -3.68 4.10 -7.16
C PHE A 139 -2.89 4.48 -8.40
N LEU A 140 -3.60 4.96 -9.41
CA LEU A 140 -3.06 5.31 -10.72
C LEU A 140 -3.37 6.78 -11.03
N THR A 141 -2.40 7.49 -11.58
CA THR A 141 -2.62 8.87 -12.03
C THR A 141 -1.89 9.22 -13.32
N ASN A 142 -2.52 10.04 -14.15
CA ASN A 142 -1.88 10.59 -15.34
C ASN A 142 -1.04 11.86 -15.05
N VAL A 143 -1.03 12.33 -13.80
CA VAL A 143 -0.12 13.39 -13.39
C VAL A 143 1.30 12.82 -13.37
N SER A 144 2.24 13.49 -14.05
CA SER A 144 3.64 13.07 -14.16
C SER A 144 3.82 11.65 -14.72
N MET A 145 3.09 11.31 -15.79
CA MET A 145 3.26 10.05 -16.51
C MET A 145 4.70 9.81 -16.95
N GLN A 146 5.10 8.55 -16.97
CA GLN A 146 6.42 8.12 -17.43
C GLN A 146 6.26 7.03 -18.49
N GLY A 147 6.93 7.19 -19.64
CA GLY A 147 6.93 6.18 -20.71
C GLY A 147 5.54 5.81 -21.25
N GLY A 148 4.57 6.74 -21.19
CA GLY A 148 3.19 6.49 -21.64
C GLY A 148 2.31 5.71 -20.65
N TYR A 149 2.83 5.37 -19.46
CA TYR A 149 2.08 4.70 -18.41
C TYR A 149 1.70 5.66 -17.26
N PRO A 150 0.55 5.43 -16.60
CA PRO A 150 0.17 6.21 -15.42
C PRO A 150 1.17 6.01 -14.29
N ARG A 151 1.42 7.06 -13.50
CA ARG A 151 2.18 6.96 -12.25
C ARG A 151 1.44 6.04 -11.29
N VAL A 152 2.22 5.18 -10.62
CA VAL A 152 1.74 4.17 -9.67
C VAL A 152 2.02 4.68 -8.26
N VAL A 153 0.99 4.75 -7.43
CA VAL A 153 1.02 5.38 -6.11
C VAL A 153 0.46 4.41 -5.06
N ILE A 154 1.26 3.98 -4.10
CA ILE A 154 0.79 3.22 -2.93
C ILE A 154 0.13 4.19 -1.95
N GLY A 155 -1.04 3.83 -1.41
CA GLY A 155 -1.69 4.60 -0.36
C GLY A 155 -2.40 3.69 0.64
N ASP A 156 -3.14 4.33 1.54
CA ASP A 156 -3.78 3.68 2.70
C ASP A 156 -2.78 3.03 3.67
N PHE A 157 -2.20 3.87 4.53
CA PHE A 157 -1.19 3.46 5.51
C PHE A 157 -1.80 3.14 6.87
N GLY A 158 -3.10 2.83 6.93
CA GLY A 158 -3.82 2.56 8.19
C GLY A 158 -3.32 1.32 8.95
N CYS A 159 -2.60 0.42 8.26
CA CYS A 159 -1.95 -0.75 8.86
C CYS A 159 -0.43 -0.64 8.94
N ALA A 160 0.13 0.51 8.59
CA ALA A 160 1.57 0.65 8.57
C ALA A 160 2.16 0.52 9.98
N VAL A 161 3.32 -0.13 10.06
CA VAL A 161 4.07 -0.32 11.32
C VAL A 161 5.50 0.13 11.13
N PHE A 162 5.99 0.89 12.09
CA PHE A 162 7.41 1.25 12.19
C PHE A 162 8.18 0.16 12.92
N ASN A 163 9.38 -0.17 12.43
CA ASN A 163 10.24 -1.17 13.07
C ASN A 163 10.53 -0.82 14.54
N LYS A 164 10.81 0.45 14.86
CA LYS A 164 11.01 0.87 16.26
C LYS A 164 9.79 0.62 17.14
N ASP A 165 8.58 0.73 16.63
CA ASP A 165 7.36 0.55 17.41
C ASP A 165 7.19 -0.93 17.77
N LYS A 166 7.52 -1.83 16.84
CA LYS A 166 7.60 -3.27 17.11
C LYS A 166 8.71 -3.62 18.11
N VAL A 167 9.91 -3.04 17.96
CA VAL A 167 11.03 -3.27 18.89
C VAL A 167 10.71 -2.77 20.31
N ARG A 168 9.98 -1.67 20.44
CA ARG A 168 9.53 -1.10 21.73
C ARG A 168 8.34 -1.82 22.34
N GLY A 169 7.78 -2.84 21.69
CA GLY A 169 6.59 -3.56 22.17
C GLY A 169 5.29 -2.77 22.06
N LEU A 170 5.25 -1.71 21.24
CA LEU A 170 4.03 -0.96 20.92
C LEU A 170 3.16 -1.67 19.87
N GLU A 171 3.74 -2.66 19.19
CA GLU A 171 3.04 -3.57 18.27
C GLU A 171 3.27 -5.01 18.71
N HIS A 172 2.34 -5.90 18.35
CA HIS A 172 2.51 -7.32 18.64
C HIS A 172 3.76 -7.87 17.90
N PRO A 173 4.57 -8.74 18.54
CA PRO A 173 5.87 -9.16 17.99
C PRO A 173 5.76 -10.02 16.72
N SER A 174 4.66 -10.74 16.53
CA SER A 174 4.52 -11.71 15.44
C SER A 174 3.22 -11.66 14.64
N ARG A 175 2.26 -10.80 15.02
CA ARG A 175 0.93 -10.72 14.42
C ARG A 175 0.60 -9.28 14.08
N GLN A 176 0.04 -9.07 12.90
CA GLN A 176 -0.44 -7.76 12.47
C GLN A 176 -1.77 -7.48 13.18
N SER A 177 -1.95 -6.27 13.72
CA SER A 177 -3.19 -5.85 14.39
C SER A 177 -4.33 -5.55 13.41
N CYS A 178 -4.00 -5.29 12.15
CA CYS A 178 -4.94 -5.10 11.06
C CYS A 178 -4.33 -5.55 9.72
N GLY A 179 -5.16 -5.52 8.68
CA GLY A 179 -4.82 -5.93 7.32
C GLY A 179 -5.93 -6.80 6.73
N THR A 180 -5.71 -7.31 5.52
CA THR A 180 -6.70 -8.14 4.83
C THR A 180 -6.27 -9.60 4.82
N PRO A 181 -6.91 -10.50 5.59
CA PRO A 181 -6.44 -11.88 5.78
C PRO A 181 -6.18 -12.69 4.49
N GLN A 182 -6.94 -12.42 3.42
CA GLN A 182 -6.76 -13.06 2.12
C GLN A 182 -5.42 -12.75 1.46
N TRP A 183 -4.79 -11.64 1.83
CA TRP A 183 -3.51 -11.13 1.32
C TRP A 183 -2.33 -11.51 2.22
N TYR A 184 -2.57 -12.20 3.34
CA TYR A 184 -1.50 -12.57 4.26
C TYR A 184 -0.63 -13.68 3.67
N PRO A 185 0.71 -13.57 3.83
CA PRO A 185 1.61 -14.69 3.60
C PRO A 185 1.33 -15.83 4.57
N PRO A 186 1.78 -17.06 4.28
CA PRO A 186 1.59 -18.21 5.18
C PRO A 186 2.03 -17.91 6.63
N GLU A 187 3.24 -17.37 6.83
CA GLU A 187 3.75 -17.03 8.17
C GLU A 187 2.93 -15.96 8.90
N GLY A 188 2.26 -15.09 8.15
CA GLY A 188 1.38 -14.05 8.68
C GLY A 188 0.03 -14.61 9.12
N ARG A 189 -0.44 -15.67 8.46
CA ARG A 189 -1.65 -16.42 8.86
C ARG A 189 -1.40 -17.27 10.09
N ASP A 190 -0.22 -17.89 10.15
CA ASP A 190 0.22 -18.70 11.29
C ASP A 190 0.61 -17.80 12.50
N GLY A 191 0.76 -16.50 12.26
CA GLY A 191 1.09 -15.52 13.29
C GLY A 191 2.50 -15.67 13.83
N THR A 192 3.42 -16.13 12.97
CA THR A 192 4.83 -16.40 13.29
C THR A 192 5.69 -15.14 13.12
N ARG A 193 5.47 -14.37 12.05
CA ARG A 193 6.15 -13.09 11.80
C ARG A 193 5.38 -12.23 10.81
N TYR A 194 5.73 -10.96 10.78
CA TYR A 194 5.37 -10.00 9.75
C TYR A 194 6.45 -8.92 9.67
N GLY A 195 6.53 -8.25 8.52
CA GLY A 195 7.57 -7.27 8.23
C GLY A 195 7.64 -6.95 6.74
N ALA A 196 8.83 -6.55 6.28
CA ALA A 196 9.07 -6.22 4.87
C ALA A 196 8.73 -7.40 3.93
N GLU A 197 8.97 -8.63 4.38
CA GLU A 197 8.63 -9.86 3.65
C GLU A 197 7.13 -10.02 3.42
N THR A 198 6.30 -9.47 4.31
CA THR A 198 4.84 -9.46 4.15
C THR A 198 4.44 -8.55 2.99
N ASP A 199 5.03 -7.36 2.89
CA ASP A 199 4.79 -6.42 1.79
C ASP A 199 5.23 -7.01 0.44
N LEU A 200 6.37 -7.71 0.41
CA LEU A 200 6.86 -8.36 -0.81
C LEU A 200 5.95 -9.50 -1.28
N TYR A 201 5.43 -10.30 -0.34
CA TYR A 201 4.44 -11.32 -0.67
C TYR A 201 3.15 -10.70 -1.24
N GLN A 202 2.67 -9.63 -0.60
CA GLN A 202 1.49 -8.88 -1.03
C GLN A 202 1.67 -8.21 -2.41
N LEU A 203 2.88 -7.73 -2.73
CA LEU A 203 3.25 -7.28 -4.06
C LEU A 203 3.09 -8.42 -5.08
N GLY A 204 3.65 -9.60 -4.79
CA GLY A 204 3.54 -10.78 -5.65
C GLY A 204 2.08 -11.18 -5.92
N LEU A 205 1.23 -11.18 -4.87
CA LEU A 205 -0.20 -11.40 -5.03
C LEU A 205 -0.86 -10.31 -5.88
N THR A 206 -0.51 -9.03 -5.67
CA THR A 206 -1.09 -7.89 -6.39
C THR A 206 -0.83 -8.01 -7.90
N ILE A 207 0.41 -8.33 -8.28
CA ILE A 207 0.79 -8.53 -9.68
C ILE A 207 0.14 -9.79 -10.27
N THR A 208 0.06 -10.88 -9.50
CA THR A 208 -0.59 -12.12 -9.97
C THR A 208 -2.08 -11.90 -10.22
N THR A 209 -2.78 -11.23 -9.30
CA THR A 209 -4.20 -10.86 -9.44
C THR A 209 -4.42 -9.96 -10.66
N MET A 210 -3.52 -9.00 -10.90
CA MET A 210 -3.55 -8.16 -12.10
C MET A 210 -3.41 -8.98 -13.38
N CYS A 211 -2.43 -9.88 -13.47
CA CYS A 211 -2.19 -10.70 -14.65
C CYS A 211 -3.37 -11.64 -14.96
N ARG A 212 -3.97 -12.22 -13.91
CA ARG A 212 -5.13 -13.12 -14.01
C ARG A 212 -6.46 -12.41 -14.21
N ARG A 213 -6.51 -11.10 -13.94
CA ARG A 213 -7.74 -10.29 -13.91
C ARG A 213 -8.77 -10.88 -12.95
N ALA A 214 -8.31 -11.23 -11.74
CA ALA A 214 -9.14 -11.82 -10.71
C ALA A 214 -9.67 -10.76 -9.74
N LYS A 215 -10.80 -11.05 -9.08
CA LYS A 215 -11.37 -10.18 -8.03
C LYS A 215 -10.60 -10.22 -6.70
N GLY A 216 -9.67 -11.17 -6.55
CA GLY A 216 -8.85 -11.35 -5.36
C GLY A 216 -7.67 -12.30 -5.62
N PRO A 217 -6.86 -12.57 -4.59
CA PRO A 217 -5.75 -13.52 -4.70
C PRO A 217 -6.31 -14.94 -4.74
N ASP A 218 -5.89 -15.72 -5.75
CA ASP A 218 -6.16 -17.16 -5.78
C ASP A 218 -5.14 -17.88 -4.89
N ILE A 219 -5.53 -18.07 -3.63
CA ILE A 219 -4.69 -18.69 -2.59
C ILE A 219 -4.34 -20.16 -2.91
N TYR A 220 -5.09 -20.84 -3.77
CA TYR A 220 -4.83 -22.22 -4.17
C TYR A 220 -3.80 -22.31 -5.31
N ALA A 221 -3.78 -21.32 -6.20
CA ALA A 221 -2.76 -21.25 -7.24
C ALA A 221 -1.37 -20.86 -6.72
N THR A 222 -1.25 -20.23 -5.54
CA THR A 222 0.04 -19.92 -4.91
C THR A 222 0.78 -21.16 -4.43
N LYS A 223 0.06 -22.22 -4.02
CA LYS A 223 0.66 -23.53 -3.65
C LYS A 223 1.42 -24.19 -4.81
N ALA A 224 1.05 -23.88 -6.05
CA ALA A 224 1.74 -24.40 -7.23
C ALA A 224 3.11 -23.73 -7.43
N VAL A 225 3.24 -22.44 -7.12
CA VAL A 225 4.51 -21.70 -7.28
C VAL A 225 5.54 -22.09 -6.20
N THR A 226 5.10 -22.30 -4.95
CA THR A 226 5.98 -22.81 -3.88
C THR A 226 6.47 -24.25 -4.14
N ARG A 227 5.69 -25.07 -4.86
CA ARG A 227 6.16 -26.41 -5.28
C ARG A 227 7.29 -26.34 -6.30
N VAL A 228 7.25 -25.41 -7.25
CA VAL A 228 8.30 -25.24 -8.27
C VAL A 228 9.61 -24.72 -7.66
N ALA A 229 9.53 -23.80 -6.69
CA ALA A 229 10.71 -23.32 -5.96
C ALA A 229 11.36 -24.43 -5.09
N GLY A 230 10.55 -25.33 -4.51
CA GLY A 230 11.06 -26.48 -3.75
C GLY A 230 11.68 -27.59 -4.59
N THR A 231 11.42 -27.64 -5.90
CA THR A 231 12.02 -28.64 -6.81
C THR A 231 13.33 -28.16 -7.43
N LEU A 232 13.54 -26.85 -7.55
CA LEU A 232 14.79 -26.26 -8.07
C LEU A 232 15.92 -26.17 -7.02
N GLY A 233 15.64 -26.46 -5.75
CA GLY A 233 16.65 -26.56 -4.68
C GLY A 233 17.18 -27.98 -4.43
N ARG A 234 16.89 -28.94 -5.33
CA ARG A 234 17.36 -30.33 -5.26
C ARG A 234 17.90 -30.85 -6.60
N MET A 235 18.51 -29.97 -7.40
CA MET A 235 19.41 -30.36 -8.48
C MET A 235 20.82 -29.86 -8.18
#